data_AF-A0A9D7UR70-F1
#
_entry.id   AF-A0A9D7UR70-F1
#
_cell.length_a   1.000
_cell.length_b   1.000
_cell.length_c   1.000
_cell.angle_alpha   90.00
_cell.angle_beta   90.00
_cell.angle_gamma   90.00
#
_symmetry.space_group_name_H-M   'P 1'
#
loop_
_entity.id
_entity.type
_entity.pdbx_description
1 polymer ?
#
loop_
_entity_poly.entity_id
_entity_poly.type
_entity_poly.pdbx_seq_one_letter_code
_entity_poly.pdbx_strand_id
1 'polypeptide(L)'
;MNRFEAEKRGRRGEAIAAWFLRLRGWHIVGERVKTPRGEVDLIARRGKTVAFVEVKARTKQLDLATAIDAHRLRRVAAAAEILLPKYGKGTENMQIDVILVAPWRWPHHLRNVWHG
;
A
#
# COMPACT_ATOMS: atom_id res chain seq x y z
N MET A 1 -20.30 -2.66 -12.46
CA MET A 1 -19.27 -3.60 -12.01
C MET A 1 -19.72 -4.18 -10.67
N ASN A 2 -19.88 -5.50 -10.56
CA ASN A 2 -20.39 -6.12 -9.33
C ASN A 2 -19.31 -6.08 -8.22
N ARG A 3 -19.69 -5.97 -6.94
CA ARG A 3 -18.76 -5.80 -5.80
C ARG A 3 -17.69 -6.90 -5.76
N PHE A 4 -18.07 -8.12 -6.13
CA PHE A 4 -17.18 -9.27 -6.25
C PHE A 4 -16.05 -9.08 -7.27
N GLU A 5 -16.36 -8.49 -8.43
CA GLU A 5 -15.37 -8.23 -9.48
C GLU A 5 -14.37 -7.15 -9.08
N ALA A 6 -14.84 -6.12 -8.38
CA ALA A 6 -13.98 -5.07 -7.84
C ALA A 6 -12.97 -5.64 -6.82
N GLU A 7 -13.43 -6.51 -5.91
CA GLU A 7 -12.54 -7.17 -4.95
C GLU A 7 -11.54 -8.12 -5.61
N LYS A 8 -11.96 -8.89 -6.62
CA LYS A 8 -11.06 -9.77 -7.37
C LYS A 8 -9.99 -8.97 -8.12
N ARG A 9 -10.37 -7.80 -8.65
CA ARG A 9 -9.42 -6.87 -9.31
C ARG A 9 -8.46 -6.26 -8.30
N GLY A 10 -8.94 -5.89 -7.11
CA GLY A 10 -8.12 -5.42 -5.97
C GLY A 10 -7.06 -6.44 -5.56
N ARG A 11 -7.49 -7.69 -5.30
CA ARG A 11 -6.59 -8.80 -4.94
C ARG A 11 -5.49 -9.05 -5.97
N ARG A 12 -5.81 -8.98 -7.26
CA ARG A 12 -4.81 -9.09 -8.32
C ARG A 12 -3.82 -7.92 -8.30
N GLY A 13 -4.31 -6.71 -8.06
CA GLY A 13 -3.46 -5.52 -7.89
C GLY A 13 -2.48 -5.68 -6.73
N GLU A 14 -2.98 -6.10 -5.56
CA GLU A 14 -2.16 -6.37 -4.37
C GLU A 14 -1.09 -7.43 -4.64
N ALA A 15 -1.45 -8.55 -5.29
CA ALA A 15 -0.49 -9.60 -5.65
C ALA A 15 0.61 -9.10 -6.60
N ILE A 16 0.25 -8.29 -7.61
CA ILE A 16 1.22 -7.68 -8.53
C ILE A 16 2.15 -6.71 -7.78
N ALA A 17 1.60 -5.88 -6.90
CA ALA A 17 2.37 -4.94 -6.08
C ALA A 17 3.34 -5.68 -5.14
N ALA A 18 2.89 -6.76 -4.51
CA ALA A 18 3.72 -7.60 -3.65
C ALA A 18 4.89 -8.23 -4.42
N TRP A 19 4.63 -8.79 -5.61
CA TRP A 19 5.68 -9.33 -6.47
C TRP A 19 6.65 -8.25 -6.95
N PHE A 20 6.14 -7.10 -7.35
CA PHE A 20 6.96 -5.96 -7.75
C PHE A 20 7.91 -5.50 -6.63
N LEU A 21 7.44 -5.45 -5.39
CA LEU A 21 8.25 -5.14 -4.22
C LEU A 21 9.30 -6.23 -3.96
N ARG A 22 8.92 -7.52 -4.02
CA ARG A 22 9.84 -8.66 -3.88
C ARG A 22 10.98 -8.59 -4.90
N LEU A 23 10.68 -8.34 -6.17
CA LEU A 23 11.66 -8.18 -7.24
C LEU A 23 12.61 -6.98 -7.02
N ARG A 24 12.21 -6.00 -6.22
CA ARG A 24 13.02 -4.82 -5.84
C ARG A 24 13.74 -4.98 -4.49
N GLY A 25 13.84 -6.22 -4.00
CA GLY A 25 14.55 -6.56 -2.77
C GLY A 25 13.80 -6.21 -1.49
N TRP A 26 12.48 -6.03 -1.55
CA TRP A 26 11.66 -5.87 -0.35
C TRP A 26 11.10 -7.22 0.13
N HIS A 27 11.06 -7.40 1.43
CA HIS A 27 10.41 -8.54 2.08
C HIS A 27 9.00 -8.14 2.50
N ILE A 28 7.99 -8.82 1.96
CA ILE A 28 6.61 -8.64 2.41
C ILE A 28 6.43 -9.34 3.75
N VAL A 29 6.07 -8.57 4.77
CA VAL A 29 5.90 -9.05 6.15
C VAL A 29 4.45 -8.98 6.63
N GLY A 30 3.57 -8.33 5.87
CA GLY A 30 2.14 -8.29 6.12
C GLY A 30 1.36 -8.01 4.84
N GLU A 31 0.21 -8.65 4.71
CA GLU A 31 -0.72 -8.44 3.60
C GLU A 31 -2.12 -8.23 4.21
N ARG A 32 -2.83 -7.18 3.77
CA ARG A 32 -4.19 -6.80 4.18
C ARG A 32 -4.39 -6.73 5.70
N VAL A 33 -3.51 -6.00 6.38
CA VAL A 33 -3.51 -5.93 7.83
C VAL A 33 -4.53 -4.89 8.29
N LYS A 34 -5.59 -5.37 8.96
CA LYS A 34 -6.66 -4.52 9.49
C LYS A 34 -6.35 -4.07 10.91
N THR A 35 -6.74 -2.84 11.20
CA THR A 35 -6.69 -2.22 12.53
C THR A 35 -8.02 -1.52 12.80
N PRO A 36 -8.31 -1.14 14.06
CA PRO A 36 -9.48 -0.34 14.37
C PRO A 36 -9.54 1.02 13.66
N ARG A 37 -8.38 1.58 13.26
CA ARG A 37 -8.28 2.92 12.66
C ARG A 37 -8.09 2.93 11.13
N GLY A 38 -7.83 1.77 10.53
CA GLY A 38 -7.50 1.68 9.11
C GLY A 38 -7.10 0.28 8.66
N GLU A 39 -6.77 0.16 7.39
CA GLU A 39 -6.24 -1.07 6.78
C GLU A 39 -4.99 -0.68 6.01
N VAL A 40 -4.00 -1.58 6.00
CA VAL A 40 -2.79 -1.46 5.18
C VAL A 40 -2.76 -2.65 4.23
N ASP A 41 -2.74 -2.38 2.92
CA ASP A 41 -2.76 -3.43 1.90
C ASP A 41 -1.50 -4.30 1.95
N LEU A 42 -0.32 -3.69 2.04
CA LEU A 42 0.95 -4.42 2.16
C LEU A 42 1.88 -3.74 3.17
N ILE A 43 2.61 -4.55 3.93
CA ILE A 43 3.71 -4.09 4.78
C ILE A 43 4.99 -4.73 4.27
N ALA A 44 5.97 -3.91 3.91
CA ALA A 44 7.21 -4.35 3.31
C ALA A 44 8.42 -3.85 4.10
N ARG A 45 9.49 -4.64 4.15
CA ARG A 45 10.75 -4.28 4.81
C ARG A 45 11.92 -4.40 3.86
N ARG A 46 12.87 -3.46 3.98
CA ARG A 46 14.15 -3.51 3.27
C ARG A 46 15.23 -2.81 4.08
N GLY A 47 16.24 -3.57 4.49
CA GLY A 47 17.25 -3.10 5.43
C GLY A 47 16.59 -2.54 6.70
N LYS A 48 16.92 -1.29 7.04
CA LYS A 48 16.38 -0.57 8.20
C LYS A 48 15.10 0.23 7.90
N THR A 49 14.40 -0.06 6.80
CA THR A 49 13.18 0.65 6.41
C THR A 49 11.97 -0.28 6.45
N VAL A 50 10.86 0.19 7.02
CA VAL A 50 9.52 -0.39 6.88
C VAL A 50 8.64 0.54 6.05
N ALA A 51 7.96 -0.02 5.05
CA ALA A 51 7.01 0.67 4.22
C ALA A 51 5.60 0.11 4.44
N PHE A 52 4.66 1.00 4.76
CA PHE A 52 3.23 0.72 4.79
C PHE A 52 2.65 1.17 3.46
N VAL A 53 2.20 0.22 2.66
CA VAL A 53 1.91 0.43 1.24
C VAL A 53 0.42 0.29 0.99
N GLU A 54 -0.14 1.32 0.36
CA GLU A 54 -1.49 1.33 -0.20
C GLU A 54 -1.43 0.96 -1.69
N VAL A 55 -2.29 0.05 -2.15
CA VAL A 55 -2.30 -0.41 -3.54
C VAL A 55 -3.53 0.12 -4.27
N LYS A 56 -3.31 0.85 -5.36
CA LYS A 56 -4.39 1.40 -6.18
C LYS A 56 -4.39 0.79 -7.57
N ALA A 57 -5.43 0.01 -7.85
CA ALA A 57 -5.72 -0.44 -9.19
C ALA A 57 -6.26 0.73 -10.03
N ARG A 58 -5.50 1.19 -11.03
CA ARG A 58 -5.94 2.21 -11.98
C ARG A 58 -6.76 1.58 -13.09
N THR A 59 -7.95 2.12 -13.32
CA THR A 59 -8.65 2.05 -14.62
C THR A 59 -8.26 3.28 -15.46
N LYS A 60 -8.47 3.23 -16.79
CA LYS A 60 -8.03 4.27 -17.75
C LYS A 60 -8.49 5.71 -17.41
N GLN A 61 -9.53 5.88 -16.59
CA GLN A 61 -10.03 7.19 -16.17
C GLN A 61 -9.30 7.66 -14.91
N LEU A 62 -8.35 8.59 -15.06
CA LEU A 62 -8.11 9.56 -14.01
C LEU A 62 -9.28 10.55 -14.05
N ASP A 63 -10.10 10.59 -13.01
CA ASP A 63 -10.53 11.86 -12.43
C ASP A 63 -11.31 11.65 -11.13
N LEU A 64 -11.33 12.69 -10.28
CA LEU A 64 -12.11 12.85 -9.03
C LEU A 64 -11.59 12.22 -7.71
N ALA A 65 -10.37 11.70 -7.63
CA ALA A 65 -9.95 10.91 -6.45
C ALA A 65 -9.18 11.67 -5.34
N THR A 66 -8.76 12.93 -5.52
CA THR A 66 -7.74 13.56 -4.67
C THR A 66 -8.13 13.68 -3.19
N ALA A 67 -9.39 14.04 -2.90
CA ALA A 67 -9.88 14.14 -1.50
C ALA A 67 -10.06 12.75 -0.84
N ILE A 68 -10.58 11.77 -1.61
CA ILE A 68 -10.73 10.38 -1.15
C ILE A 68 -9.34 9.77 -0.90
N ASP A 69 -8.37 10.11 -1.74
CA ASP A 69 -6.99 9.68 -1.63
C ASP A 69 -6.34 10.20 -0.34
N ALA A 70 -6.56 11.46 0.02
CA ALA A 70 -6.07 12.03 1.27
C ALA A 70 -6.71 11.35 2.50
N HIS A 71 -8.03 11.11 2.50
CA HIS A 71 -8.70 10.41 3.60
C HIS A 71 -8.19 8.96 3.75
N ARG A 72 -7.99 8.25 2.63
CA ARG A 72 -7.46 6.89 2.63
C ARG A 72 -6.01 6.86 3.14
N LEU A 73 -5.16 7.80 2.72
CA LEU A 73 -3.79 7.93 3.24
C LEU A 73 -3.77 8.23 4.74
N ARG A 74 -4.66 9.09 5.26
CA ARG A 74 -4.79 9.31 6.71
C ARG A 74 -5.12 8.03 7.47
N ARG A 75 -6.00 7.18 6.93
CA ARG A 75 -6.33 5.88 7.55
C ARG A 75 -5.16 4.92 7.53
N VAL A 76 -4.37 4.92 6.45
CA VAL A 76 -3.13 4.12 6.36
C VAL A 76 -2.11 4.62 7.37
N ALA A 77 -1.94 5.94 7.52
CA ALA A 77 -1.05 6.52 8.53
C ALA A 77 -1.48 6.13 9.96
N ALA A 78 -2.77 6.26 10.28
CA ALA A 78 -3.29 5.87 11.59
C ALA A 78 -3.17 4.36 11.85
N ALA A 79 -3.30 3.52 10.82
CA ALA A 79 -3.03 2.09 10.93
C ALA A 79 -1.53 1.81 11.10
N ALA A 80 -0.66 2.51 10.38
CA ALA A 80 0.79 2.38 10.47
C ALA A 80 1.28 2.67 11.89
N GLU A 81 0.75 3.70 12.57
CA GLU A 81 1.05 3.98 13.99
C GLU A 81 0.78 2.78 14.91
N ILE A 82 -0.36 2.10 14.72
CA ILE A 82 -0.73 0.91 15.51
C ILE A 82 0.17 -0.28 15.17
N LEU A 83 0.57 -0.39 13.90
CA LEU A 83 1.31 -1.53 13.38
C LEU A 83 2.83 -1.40 13.56
N LEU A 84 3.34 -0.18 13.74
CA LEU A 84 4.77 0.11 13.85
C LEU A 84 5.47 -0.67 14.98
N PRO A 85 4.92 -0.81 16.19
CA PRO A 85 5.55 -1.61 17.24
C PRO A 85 5.74 -3.09 16.84
N LYS A 86 4.81 -3.64 16.06
CA LYS A 86 4.84 -5.04 15.61
C LYS A 86 5.76 -5.25 14.40
N TYR A 87 5.64 -4.39 13.40
CA TYR A 87 6.29 -4.58 12.10
C TYR A 87 7.57 -3.75 11.91
N GLY A 88 7.74 -2.66 12.67
CA GLY A 88 8.87 -1.74 12.61
C GLY A 88 10.03 -2.08 13.53
N LYS A 89 9.98 -3.17 14.30
CA LYS A 89 11.09 -3.55 15.20
C LYS A 89 12.40 -3.70 14.42
N GLY A 90 13.43 -2.95 14.82
CA GLY A 90 14.74 -2.94 14.15
C GLY A 90 14.78 -2.14 12.83
N THR A 91 13.78 -1.29 12.58
CA THR A 91 13.82 -0.30 11.50
C THR A 91 14.06 1.10 12.06
N GLU A 92 14.79 1.92 11.31
CA GLU A 92 15.10 3.32 11.63
C GLU A 92 14.21 4.27 10.82
N ASN A 93 13.69 3.81 9.68
CA ASN A 93 12.87 4.60 8.79
C ASN A 93 11.50 3.95 8.59
N MET A 94 10.44 4.76 8.71
CA MET A 94 9.08 4.41 8.34
C MET A 94 8.69 5.21 7.09
N GLN A 95 8.03 4.54 6.14
CA GLN A 95 7.49 5.17 4.94
C GLN A 95 6.03 4.78 4.74
N ILE A 96 5.25 5.70 4.19
CA ILE A 96 3.91 5.42 3.67
C ILE A 96 3.99 5.57 2.16
N ASP A 97 3.75 4.47 1.46
CA ASP A 97 3.94 4.38 0.02
C ASP A 97 2.60 4.10 -0.68
N VAL A 98 2.52 4.48 -1.94
CA VAL A 98 1.42 4.10 -2.82
C VAL A 98 1.97 3.38 -4.04
N ILE A 99 1.42 2.21 -4.35
CA ILE A 99 1.70 1.51 -5.60
C ILE A 99 0.48 1.58 -6.51
N LEU A 100 0.68 2.16 -7.69
CA LEU A 100 -0.32 2.20 -8.74
C LEU A 100 -0.11 1.00 -9.67
N VAL A 101 -1.15 0.17 -9.82
CA VAL A 101 -1.15 -1.00 -10.71
C VAL A 101 -2.15 -0.76 -11.83
N ALA A 102 -1.71 -0.89 -13.08
CA ALA A 102 -2.57 -0.75 -14.26
C ALA A 102 -2.32 -1.92 -15.23
N PRO A 103 -3.35 -2.34 -16.00
CA PRO A 103 -3.15 -3.34 -17.05
C PRO A 103 -2.07 -2.92 -18.04
N TRP A 104 -1.20 -3.85 -18.43
CA TRP A 104 -0.16 -3.67 -19.45
C TRP A 104 0.88 -2.60 -19.14
N ARG A 105 1.01 -2.20 -17.87
CA ARG A 105 2.01 -1.22 -17.43
C ARG A 105 2.77 -1.74 -16.23
N TRP A 106 4.03 -1.33 -16.14
CA TRP A 106 4.83 -1.55 -14.94
C TRP A 106 4.19 -0.82 -13.74
N PRO A 107 4.17 -1.44 -12.54
CA PRO A 107 3.70 -0.76 -11.34
C PRO A 107 4.49 0.51 -11.07
N HIS A 108 3.78 1.58 -10.72
CA HIS A 108 4.40 2.85 -10.36
C HIS A 108 4.44 2.98 -8.84
N HIS A 109 5.64 3.05 -8.27
CA HIS A 109 5.87 3.13 -6.83
C HIS A 109 6.13 4.57 -6.42
N LEU A 110 5.11 5.20 -5.82
CA LEU A 110 5.22 6.50 -5.20
C LEU A 110 5.64 6.29 -3.75
N ARG A 111 6.82 6.80 -3.38
CA ARG A 111 7.41 6.60 -2.06
C ARG A 111 7.18 7.78 -1.16
N ASN A 112 7.00 7.51 0.13
CA ASN A 112 6.85 8.51 1.18
C ASN A 112 5.83 9.61 0.81
N VAL A 113 4.65 9.20 0.38
CA VAL A 113 3.61 10.13 -0.12
C VAL A 113 2.92 10.91 1.01
N TRP A 114 3.18 10.56 2.26
CA TRP A 114 2.59 11.19 3.44
C TRP A 114 3.68 11.73 4.36
N HIS A 115 3.56 13.00 4.74
CA HIS A 115 4.52 13.70 5.60
C HIS A 115 3.92 14.26 6.90
N GLY A 116 2.62 14.03 7.15
CA GLY A 116 1.85 14.71 8.21
C GLY A 116 1.01 15.84 7.65
#